data_AF-A0A3M1EM19-F1
#
_entry.id   AF-A0A3M1EM19-F1
#
_cell.length_a   1.000
_cell.length_b   1.000
_cell.length_c   1.000
_cell.angle_alpha   90.00
_cell.angle_beta   90.00
_cell.angle_gamma   90.00
#
_symmetry.space_group_name_H-M   'P 1'
#
loop_
_entity.id
_entity.type
_entity.pdbx_description
1 polymer ?
#
loop_
_entity_poly.entity_id
_entity_poly.type
_entity_poly.pdbx_seq_one_letter_code
_entity_poly.pdbx_strand_id
1 'polypeptide(L)'
;PKGRAMSETINWDVPELDDCADEINEHVNAVLTEAKARHGEKREELILSVYQELGASAAIAKAKIETWLESTLRPDQIWQPRQEETKYAGLSTGSWSAVRKVFGPLVDKVLGPTIRVNGIYIGTDKIGHFFAQGFDYFKREVQNDMTREEIEAWGRMTELTIYGSMTTGVYSMADLEANRSGYTFFQRLFSAREIERFDIRDYVTPKWNEVVNPNLYSAEVGPIVWRNLLSGRWRVQPLLPTPQAAFEIVLTADPKLKVTGEFNRGGVTGRVEGSVAFVWKSMKHLNIEIIGYSSSKPLLIAGTRIDLSWQWGSQEGEGFWFSENEVTLEGKMRGEKGSEETWRL
;
A
#
# COMPACT_ATOMS: atom_id res chain seq x y z
N PRO A 1 -27.49 5.06 1.34
CA PRO A 1 -26.17 4.98 0.67
C PRO A 1 -25.48 3.65 1.03
N LYS A 2 -25.39 2.72 0.07
CA LYS A 2 -24.72 1.42 0.26
C LYS A 2 -23.25 1.67 0.61
N GLY A 3 -22.75 0.95 1.62
CA GLY A 3 -21.38 1.08 2.13
C GLY A 3 -20.37 0.77 1.04
N ARG A 4 -19.46 1.72 0.78
CA ARG A 4 -18.34 1.59 -0.16
C ARG A 4 -17.12 1.04 0.58
N ALA A 5 -16.40 0.11 -0.02
CA ALA A 5 -15.17 -0.46 0.52
C ALA A 5 -13.93 0.34 0.09
N MET A 6 -12.89 0.40 0.93
CA MET A 6 -11.65 1.13 0.65
C MET A 6 -10.64 0.23 -0.05
N SER A 7 -10.01 0.70 -1.13
CA SER A 7 -8.94 -0.02 -1.86
C SER A 7 -7.60 0.72 -1.84
N GLU A 8 -6.55 0.01 -2.24
CA GLU A 8 -5.17 0.46 -2.45
C GLU A 8 -4.99 1.73 -3.29
N THR A 9 -5.92 1.95 -4.23
CA THR A 9 -6.00 3.24 -4.92
C THR A 9 -6.87 4.15 -4.09
N ILE A 10 -6.24 5.07 -3.35
CA ILE A 10 -6.97 6.14 -2.70
C ILE A 10 -7.46 7.09 -3.78
N ASN A 11 -8.63 6.74 -4.29
CA ASN A 11 -9.72 7.62 -4.63
C ASN A 11 -11.03 6.81 -4.49
N TRP A 12 -12.07 7.54 -4.11
CA TRP A 12 -13.32 7.12 -3.48
C TRP A 12 -14.22 6.11 -4.22
N ASP A 13 -13.75 5.49 -5.30
CA ASP A 13 -14.59 4.81 -6.28
C ASP A 13 -13.96 3.52 -6.85
N VAL A 14 -13.53 2.61 -5.98
CA VAL A 14 -13.35 1.23 -6.44
C VAL A 14 -14.72 0.59 -6.59
N PRO A 15 -15.01 -0.03 -7.75
CA PRO A 15 -16.28 -0.71 -7.92
C PRO A 15 -16.43 -1.81 -6.86
N GLU A 16 -17.68 -2.12 -6.54
CA GLU A 16 -17.95 -3.34 -5.80
C GLU A 16 -17.44 -4.52 -6.64
N LEU A 17 -16.48 -5.27 -6.11
CA LEU A 17 -15.91 -6.44 -6.74
C LEU A 17 -16.44 -7.67 -6.04
N ASP A 18 -16.70 -8.70 -6.83
CA ASP A 18 -16.93 -10.05 -6.34
C ASP A 18 -15.65 -10.60 -5.72
N ASP A 19 -15.79 -11.33 -4.62
CA ASP A 19 -14.66 -11.99 -3.97
C ASP A 19 -14.13 -13.11 -4.87
N CYS A 20 -12.81 -13.17 -5.08
CA CYS A 20 -12.17 -14.16 -5.95
C CYS A 20 -11.29 -15.17 -5.21
N ALA A 21 -11.44 -15.27 -3.88
CA ALA A 21 -10.66 -16.21 -3.09
C ALA A 21 -10.89 -17.67 -3.51
N ASP A 22 -12.08 -18.04 -3.97
CA ASP A 22 -12.36 -19.40 -4.41
C ASP A 22 -11.66 -19.76 -5.72
N GLU A 23 -11.60 -18.84 -6.69
CA GLU A 23 -10.84 -19.00 -7.93
C GLU A 23 -9.34 -19.15 -7.64
N ILE A 24 -8.80 -18.32 -6.75
CA ILE A 24 -7.40 -18.43 -6.30
C ILE A 24 -7.16 -19.81 -5.68
N ASN A 25 -8.05 -20.23 -4.77
CA ASN A 25 -7.94 -21.51 -4.09
C ASN A 25 -7.99 -22.68 -5.06
N GLU A 26 -8.90 -22.67 -6.02
CA GLU A 26 -9.01 -23.72 -7.03
C GLU A 26 -7.72 -23.84 -7.84
N HIS A 27 -7.19 -22.72 -8.32
CA HIS A 27 -5.96 -22.71 -9.11
C HIS A 27 -4.74 -23.19 -8.32
N VAL A 28 -4.53 -22.67 -7.11
CA VAL A 28 -3.38 -23.05 -6.27
C VAL A 28 -3.48 -24.52 -5.83
N ASN A 29 -4.68 -25.01 -5.49
CA ASN A 29 -4.87 -26.42 -5.15
C ASN A 29 -4.66 -27.36 -6.33
N ALA A 30 -4.99 -26.95 -7.56
CA ALA A 30 -4.67 -27.71 -8.76
C ALA A 30 -3.14 -27.85 -8.92
N VAL A 31 -2.40 -26.74 -8.82
CA VAL A 31 -0.92 -26.74 -8.87
C VAL A 31 -0.32 -27.62 -7.76
N LEU A 32 -0.83 -27.51 -6.53
CA LEU A 32 -0.38 -28.36 -5.41
C LEU A 32 -0.65 -29.84 -5.66
N THR A 33 -1.80 -30.19 -6.24
CA THR A 33 -2.16 -31.56 -6.56
C THR A 33 -1.22 -32.15 -7.61
N GLU A 34 -0.94 -31.40 -8.67
CA GLU A 34 0.00 -31.81 -9.72
C GLU A 34 1.43 -31.94 -9.20
N ALA A 35 1.90 -31.00 -8.39
CA ALA A 35 3.23 -31.05 -7.78
C ALA A 35 3.38 -32.26 -6.84
N LYS A 36 2.35 -32.53 -6.01
CA LYS A 36 2.30 -33.72 -5.13
C LYS A 36 2.31 -35.02 -5.96
N ALA A 37 1.55 -35.08 -7.04
CA ALA A 37 1.53 -36.26 -7.92
C ALA A 37 2.88 -36.51 -8.60
N ARG A 38 3.61 -35.44 -8.97
CA ARG A 38 4.90 -35.54 -9.66
C ARG A 38 6.06 -35.91 -8.72
N HIS A 39 6.09 -35.34 -7.52
CA HIS A 39 7.26 -35.41 -6.63
C HIS A 39 7.03 -36.25 -5.36
N GLY A 40 5.78 -36.58 -5.03
CA GLY A 40 5.43 -37.37 -3.85
C GLY A 40 5.99 -36.76 -2.56
N GLU A 41 6.79 -37.53 -1.83
CA GLU A 41 7.40 -37.12 -0.56
C GLU A 41 8.65 -36.24 -0.71
N LYS A 42 9.11 -35.97 -1.94
CA LYS A 42 10.29 -35.15 -2.19
C LYS A 42 9.98 -33.66 -2.03
N ARG A 43 10.00 -33.20 -0.77
CA ARG A 43 9.53 -31.87 -0.35
C ARG A 43 10.20 -30.70 -1.06
N GLU A 44 11.52 -30.75 -1.24
CA GLU A 44 12.26 -29.69 -1.93
C GLU A 44 11.84 -29.56 -3.39
N GLU A 45 11.71 -30.70 -4.09
CA GLU A 45 11.24 -30.73 -5.49
C GLU A 45 9.78 -30.26 -5.59
N LEU A 46 8.92 -30.66 -4.65
CA LEU A 46 7.54 -30.21 -4.58
C LEU A 46 7.45 -28.69 -4.43
N ILE A 47 8.16 -28.11 -3.47
CA ILE A 47 8.16 -26.66 -3.21
C ILE A 47 8.70 -25.91 -4.42
N LEU A 48 9.81 -26.38 -4.99
CA LEU A 48 10.37 -25.76 -6.19
C LEU A 48 9.39 -25.80 -7.35
N SER A 49 8.65 -26.91 -7.53
CA SER A 49 7.59 -27.01 -8.54
C SER A 49 6.45 -26.01 -8.29
N VAL A 50 6.02 -25.83 -7.04
CA VAL A 50 4.96 -24.85 -6.70
C VAL A 50 5.44 -23.42 -7.00
N TYR A 51 6.66 -23.08 -6.58
CA TYR A 51 7.27 -21.78 -6.91
C TYR A 51 7.37 -21.59 -8.43
N GLN A 52 7.85 -22.60 -9.16
CA GLN A 52 8.00 -22.52 -10.61
C GLN A 52 6.69 -22.27 -11.35
N GLU A 53 5.56 -22.71 -10.82
CA GLU A 53 4.25 -22.50 -11.46
C GLU A 53 3.51 -21.25 -10.99
N LEU A 54 3.75 -20.79 -9.77
CA LEU A 54 3.02 -19.64 -9.20
C LEU A 54 3.89 -18.39 -9.05
N GLY A 55 5.08 -18.54 -8.47
CA GLY A 55 5.96 -17.44 -8.06
C GLY A 55 7.06 -17.07 -9.06
N ALA A 56 7.44 -17.98 -9.97
CA ALA A 56 8.45 -17.67 -10.98
C ALA A 56 7.96 -16.53 -11.88
N SER A 57 8.92 -15.74 -12.37
CA SER A 57 8.64 -14.61 -13.25
C SER A 57 8.00 -15.08 -14.57
N ALA A 58 6.80 -14.58 -14.85
CA ALA A 58 6.13 -14.74 -16.15
C ALA A 58 6.46 -13.57 -17.09
N ALA A 59 6.68 -12.39 -16.50
CA ALA A 59 7.15 -11.19 -17.18
C ALA A 59 8.03 -10.38 -16.22
N ILE A 60 8.68 -9.33 -16.73
CA ILE A 60 9.57 -8.49 -15.94
C ILE A 60 8.81 -7.95 -14.72
N ALA A 61 9.34 -8.25 -13.52
CA ALA A 61 8.75 -7.87 -12.23
C ALA A 61 7.32 -8.39 -11.96
N LYS A 62 6.90 -9.48 -12.62
CA LYS A 62 5.56 -10.06 -12.45
C LYS A 62 5.60 -11.59 -12.35
N ALA A 63 4.99 -12.14 -11.31
CA ALA A 63 4.88 -13.58 -11.09
C ALA A 63 3.85 -14.24 -12.04
N LYS A 64 3.98 -15.55 -12.25
CA LYS A 64 3.03 -16.35 -13.05
C LYS A 64 1.60 -16.23 -12.55
N ILE A 65 1.39 -16.27 -11.24
CA ILE A 65 0.04 -16.19 -10.68
C ILE A 65 -0.64 -14.84 -10.95
N GLU A 66 0.12 -13.74 -10.98
CA GLU A 66 -0.42 -12.43 -11.34
C GLU A 66 -0.88 -12.40 -12.81
N THR A 67 -0.13 -13.09 -13.68
CA THR A 67 -0.50 -13.21 -15.09
C THR A 67 -1.74 -14.07 -15.27
N TRP A 68 -1.86 -15.15 -14.48
CA TRP A 68 -3.05 -15.97 -14.43
C TRP A 68 -4.28 -15.18 -13.93
N LEU A 69 -4.15 -14.43 -12.82
CA LEU A 69 -5.22 -13.58 -12.28
C LEU A 69 -5.72 -12.58 -13.32
N GLU A 70 -4.81 -11.84 -13.96
CA GLU A 70 -5.17 -10.81 -14.94
C GLU A 70 -5.81 -11.35 -16.21
N SER A 71 -5.59 -12.62 -16.55
CA SER A 71 -6.12 -13.25 -17.76
C SER A 71 -7.36 -14.12 -17.51
N THR A 72 -7.60 -14.52 -16.26
CA THR A 72 -8.63 -15.51 -15.90
C THR A 72 -9.78 -14.90 -15.13
N LEU A 73 -9.53 -13.91 -14.27
CA LEU A 73 -10.59 -13.31 -13.47
C LEU A 73 -11.62 -12.59 -14.35
N ARG A 74 -12.87 -12.66 -13.92
CA ARG A 74 -13.98 -12.00 -14.61
C ARG A 74 -13.92 -10.48 -14.40
N PRO A 75 -14.51 -9.67 -15.29
CA PRO A 75 -14.52 -8.20 -15.16
C PRO A 75 -15.15 -7.65 -13.86
N ASP A 76 -15.98 -8.43 -13.18
CA ASP A 76 -16.59 -8.10 -11.88
C ASP A 76 -15.71 -8.50 -10.67
N GLN A 77 -14.59 -9.18 -10.89
CA GLN A 77 -13.65 -9.62 -9.85
C GLN A 77 -12.32 -8.88 -9.87
N ILE A 78 -12.02 -8.18 -10.97
CA ILE A 78 -10.76 -7.48 -11.17
C ILE A 78 -11.02 -6.11 -11.78
N TRP A 79 -10.33 -5.10 -11.26
CA TRP A 79 -10.42 -3.74 -11.75
C TRP A 79 -9.04 -3.12 -11.90
N GLN A 80 -8.72 -2.66 -13.11
CA GLN A 80 -7.50 -1.91 -13.36
C GLN A 80 -7.80 -0.41 -13.26
N PRO A 81 -7.30 0.28 -12.22
CA PRO A 81 -7.39 1.73 -12.13
C PRO A 81 -6.53 2.38 -13.22
N ARG A 82 -7.00 3.52 -13.76
CA ARG A 82 -6.12 4.42 -14.53
C ARG A 82 -5.26 5.22 -13.57
N GLN A 83 -4.00 5.45 -13.89
CA GLN A 83 -3.07 6.14 -12.98
C GLN A 83 -3.59 7.51 -12.54
N GLU A 84 -4.17 8.28 -13.47
CA GLU A 84 -4.77 9.60 -13.23
C GLU A 84 -5.97 9.59 -12.27
N GLU A 85 -6.57 8.43 -12.04
CA GLU A 85 -7.67 8.24 -11.10
C GLU A 85 -7.17 7.85 -9.70
N THR A 86 -5.85 7.70 -9.49
CA THR A 86 -5.26 7.24 -8.22
C THR A 86 -4.49 8.34 -7.50
N LYS A 87 -4.03 8.06 -6.27
CA LYS A 87 -3.07 8.90 -5.54
C LYS A 87 -1.76 9.15 -6.30
N TYR A 88 -1.46 8.36 -7.33
CA TYR A 88 -0.30 8.50 -8.22
C TYR A 88 -0.53 9.40 -9.44
N ALA A 89 -1.69 10.08 -9.51
CA ALA A 89 -2.02 10.99 -10.61
C ALA A 89 -0.96 12.09 -10.81
N GLY A 90 -0.52 12.25 -12.06
CA GLY A 90 0.48 13.25 -12.43
C GLY A 90 1.93 12.90 -12.08
N LEU A 91 2.20 11.70 -11.56
CA LEU A 91 3.56 11.15 -11.59
C LEU A 91 3.94 10.91 -13.05
N SER A 92 4.74 11.81 -13.59
CA SER A 92 5.37 11.62 -14.89
C SER A 92 6.51 10.62 -14.75
N THR A 93 6.92 10.04 -15.87
CA THR A 93 7.89 8.97 -16.03
C THR A 93 9.33 9.32 -15.56
N GLY A 94 9.56 10.23 -14.61
CA GLY A 94 10.88 10.57 -14.04
C GLY A 94 11.45 9.45 -13.17
N SER A 95 10.96 9.26 -11.94
CA SER A 95 11.30 8.10 -11.09
C SER A 95 10.95 6.79 -11.79
N TRP A 96 9.81 6.73 -12.46
CA TRP A 96 9.35 5.53 -13.17
C TRP A 96 10.09 5.32 -14.51
N SER A 97 10.90 6.28 -14.98
CA SER A 97 11.90 6.01 -16.03
C SER A 97 13.11 5.28 -15.49
N ALA A 98 13.43 5.35 -14.20
CA ALA A 98 14.47 4.50 -13.62
C ALA A 98 14.00 3.03 -13.67
N VAL A 99 12.72 2.77 -13.34
CA VAL A 99 12.06 1.48 -13.60
C VAL A 99 12.16 1.12 -15.07
N ARG A 100 11.74 1.99 -16.02
CA ARG A 100 11.87 1.69 -17.46
C ARG A 100 13.32 1.57 -17.97
N LYS A 101 14.31 2.15 -17.28
CA LYS A 101 15.75 2.01 -17.60
C LYS A 101 16.31 0.68 -17.10
N VAL A 102 15.86 0.22 -15.92
CA VAL A 102 16.29 -1.03 -15.28
C VAL A 102 15.53 -2.24 -15.83
N PHE A 103 14.23 -2.08 -16.05
CA PHE A 103 13.27 -3.12 -16.43
C PHE A 103 12.74 -2.96 -17.86
N GLY A 104 13.24 -1.97 -18.61
CA GLY A 104 12.95 -1.77 -20.03
C GLY A 104 11.67 -0.96 -20.32
N PRO A 105 11.50 -0.50 -21.59
CA PRO A 105 10.35 0.29 -22.03
C PRO A 105 9.00 -0.47 -22.01
N LEU A 106 9.02 -1.77 -21.66
CA LEU A 106 7.87 -2.67 -21.63
C LEU A 106 7.11 -2.66 -20.29
N VAL A 107 7.59 -1.94 -19.27
CA VAL A 107 6.82 -1.72 -18.05
C VAL A 107 5.76 -0.65 -18.33
N ASP A 108 4.64 -1.10 -18.92
CA ASP A 108 3.49 -0.24 -19.24
C ASP A 108 2.45 -0.21 -18.12
N LYS A 109 2.54 -1.13 -17.15
CA LYS A 109 1.70 -1.16 -15.95
C LYS A 109 2.58 -1.20 -14.71
N VAL A 110 2.64 -0.09 -14.01
CA VAL A 110 3.33 -0.02 -12.70
C VAL A 110 2.34 -0.19 -11.55
N LEU A 111 1.03 -0.02 -11.81
CA LEU A 111 -0.03 -0.34 -10.86
C LEU A 111 -0.68 -1.66 -11.27
N GLY A 112 -0.61 -2.66 -10.40
CA GLY A 112 -1.36 -3.91 -10.55
C GLY A 112 -2.87 -3.65 -10.47
N PRO A 113 -3.71 -4.47 -11.13
CA PRO A 113 -5.15 -4.44 -10.89
C PRO A 113 -5.51 -4.72 -9.44
N THR A 114 -6.61 -4.13 -8.99
CA THR A 114 -7.23 -4.42 -7.70
C THR A 114 -8.20 -5.60 -7.83
N ILE A 115 -8.16 -6.49 -6.85
CA ILE A 115 -9.07 -7.62 -6.66
C ILE A 115 -9.63 -7.58 -5.23
N ARG A 116 -10.67 -8.37 -4.96
CA ARG A 116 -11.21 -8.56 -3.61
C ARG A 116 -11.01 -10.00 -3.17
N VAL A 117 -10.31 -10.19 -2.06
CA VAL A 117 -10.01 -11.51 -1.49
C VAL A 117 -10.35 -11.49 -0.01
N ASN A 118 -11.22 -12.39 0.42
CA ASN A 118 -11.68 -12.47 1.81
C ASN A 118 -12.28 -11.14 2.33
N GLY A 119 -13.02 -10.43 1.48
CA GLY A 119 -13.59 -9.13 1.80
C GLY A 119 -12.60 -7.96 1.77
N ILE A 120 -11.32 -8.21 1.50
CA ILE A 120 -10.25 -7.22 1.53
C ILE A 120 -9.83 -6.88 0.09
N TYR A 121 -9.76 -5.59 -0.21
CA TYR A 121 -9.28 -5.11 -1.50
C TYR A 121 -7.76 -5.05 -1.50
N ILE A 122 -7.14 -5.74 -2.45
CA ILE A 122 -5.69 -5.85 -2.60
C ILE A 122 -5.32 -5.83 -4.09
N GLY A 123 -4.05 -5.62 -4.38
CA GLY A 123 -3.49 -5.61 -5.70
C GLY A 123 -3.08 -7.02 -6.06
N THR A 124 -3.18 -7.38 -7.34
CA THR A 124 -2.74 -8.70 -7.79
C THR A 124 -1.27 -8.94 -7.48
N ASP A 125 -0.45 -7.89 -7.46
CA ASP A 125 0.96 -7.92 -7.06
C ASP A 125 1.15 -8.51 -5.66
N LYS A 126 0.24 -8.29 -4.71
CA LYS A 126 0.30 -8.90 -3.36
C LYS A 126 0.27 -10.42 -3.41
N ILE A 127 -0.53 -11.00 -4.32
CA ILE A 127 -0.53 -12.46 -4.55
C ILE A 127 0.80 -12.89 -5.20
N GLY A 128 1.36 -12.08 -6.10
CA GLY A 128 2.70 -12.29 -6.64
C GLY A 128 3.76 -12.34 -5.54
N HIS A 129 3.80 -11.32 -4.68
CA HIS A 129 4.66 -11.21 -3.50
C HIS A 129 4.57 -12.42 -2.57
N PHE A 130 3.36 -12.91 -2.33
CA PHE A 130 3.13 -14.12 -1.54
C PHE A 130 3.86 -15.34 -2.11
N PHE A 131 3.76 -15.61 -3.42
CA PHE A 131 4.36 -16.81 -4.01
C PHE A 131 5.82 -16.64 -4.42
N ALA A 132 6.23 -15.45 -4.85
CA ALA A 132 7.57 -15.17 -5.35
C ALA A 132 8.51 -14.78 -4.21
N GLN A 133 8.30 -13.61 -3.59
CA GLN A 133 9.14 -13.10 -2.51
C GLN A 133 8.96 -13.92 -1.22
N GLY A 134 7.77 -14.49 -0.97
CA GLY A 134 7.57 -15.46 0.11
C GLY A 134 8.43 -16.71 -0.04
N PHE A 135 8.61 -17.22 -1.26
CA PHE A 135 9.57 -18.30 -1.53
C PHE A 135 11.02 -17.85 -1.32
N ASP A 136 11.37 -16.62 -1.72
CA ASP A 136 12.70 -16.07 -1.48
C ASP A 136 13.06 -15.97 0.02
N TYR A 137 12.08 -15.68 0.87
CA TYR A 137 12.25 -15.68 2.33
C TYR A 137 12.51 -17.10 2.82
N PHE A 138 11.67 -18.06 2.40
CA PHE A 138 11.81 -19.46 2.75
C PHE A 138 13.16 -20.05 2.30
N LYS A 139 13.56 -19.76 1.06
CA LYS A 139 14.84 -20.19 0.50
C LYS A 139 16.02 -19.69 1.33
N ARG A 140 15.94 -18.47 1.86
CA ARG A 140 16.99 -17.90 2.72
C ARG A 140 17.05 -18.55 4.09
N GLU A 141 15.90 -18.88 4.69
CA GLU A 141 15.87 -19.68 5.90
C GLU A 141 16.57 -21.03 5.68
N VAL A 142 16.13 -21.78 4.67
CA VAL A 142 16.57 -23.18 4.48
C VAL A 142 17.99 -23.29 3.89
N GLN A 143 18.38 -22.41 2.98
CA GLN A 143 19.67 -22.53 2.27
C GLN A 143 20.78 -21.68 2.88
N ASN A 144 20.45 -20.56 3.52
CA ASN A 144 21.43 -19.62 4.05
C ASN A 144 21.46 -19.60 5.59
N ASP A 145 20.65 -20.44 6.26
CA ASP A 145 20.52 -20.50 7.72
C ASP A 145 20.26 -19.13 8.37
N MET A 146 19.51 -18.28 7.65
CA MET A 146 19.19 -16.93 8.11
C MET A 146 18.09 -17.00 9.18
N THR A 147 18.28 -16.26 10.25
CA THR A 147 17.26 -16.04 11.28
C THR A 147 16.08 -15.25 10.71
N ARG A 148 14.92 -15.33 11.38
CA ARG A 148 13.73 -14.57 11.00
C ARG A 148 14.02 -13.06 10.94
N GLU A 149 14.79 -12.56 11.89
CA GLU A 149 15.19 -11.16 11.96
C GLU A 149 16.03 -10.73 10.74
N GLU A 150 16.94 -11.58 10.28
CA GLU A 150 17.78 -11.34 9.10
C GLU A 150 16.97 -11.40 7.80
N ILE A 151 16.04 -12.36 7.67
CA ILE A 151 15.12 -12.45 6.53
C ILE A 151 14.25 -11.20 6.44
N GLU A 152 13.71 -10.76 7.58
CA GLU A 152 12.91 -9.54 7.68
C GLU A 152 13.74 -8.29 7.34
N ALA A 153 15.00 -8.23 7.77
CA ALA A 153 15.91 -7.15 7.40
C ALA A 153 16.22 -7.15 5.90
N TRP A 154 16.44 -8.33 5.32
CA TRP A 154 16.65 -8.50 3.88
C TRP A 154 15.42 -8.04 3.10
N GLY A 155 14.22 -8.47 3.50
CA GLY A 155 12.96 -8.07 2.90
C GLY A 155 12.75 -6.56 2.85
N ARG A 156 12.95 -5.89 3.99
CA ARG A 156 12.91 -4.42 4.07
C ARG A 156 13.96 -3.76 3.18
N MET A 157 15.17 -4.32 3.12
CA MET A 157 16.23 -3.79 2.24
C MET A 157 15.85 -3.93 0.76
N THR A 158 15.30 -5.07 0.34
CA THR A 158 14.92 -5.27 -1.06
C THR A 158 13.74 -4.39 -1.48
N GLU A 159 12.79 -4.16 -0.58
CA GLU A 159 11.68 -3.22 -0.78
C GLU A 159 12.16 -1.77 -0.85
N LEU A 160 13.18 -1.41 -0.07
CA LEU A 160 13.79 -0.10 -0.15
C LEU A 160 14.61 0.12 -1.42
N THR A 161 15.08 -0.96 -2.05
CA THR A 161 16.02 -0.91 -3.17
C THR A 161 15.34 -1.33 -4.47
N ILE A 162 15.56 -2.55 -4.92
CA ILE A 162 15.24 -3.03 -6.27
C ILE A 162 13.72 -3.12 -6.50
N TYR A 163 12.93 -3.45 -5.48
CA TYR A 163 11.50 -3.70 -5.65
C TYR A 163 10.60 -2.49 -5.36
N GLY A 164 11.09 -1.48 -4.62
CA GLY A 164 10.27 -0.33 -4.24
C GLY A 164 11.02 1.00 -4.32
N SER A 165 11.50 1.52 -3.20
CA SER A 165 11.79 2.97 -3.09
C SER A 165 12.88 3.50 -4.03
N MET A 166 13.87 2.71 -4.45
CA MET A 166 14.88 3.20 -5.42
C MET A 166 14.38 3.16 -6.87
N THR A 167 13.35 2.36 -7.16
CA THR A 167 12.83 2.17 -8.50
C THR A 167 11.53 2.95 -8.68
N THR A 168 10.51 2.68 -7.88
CA THR A 168 9.18 3.32 -7.96
C THR A 168 9.06 4.55 -7.07
N GLY A 169 9.95 4.70 -6.08
CA GLY A 169 9.81 5.72 -5.02
C GLY A 169 8.76 5.38 -3.96
N VAL A 170 8.25 4.14 -3.97
CA VAL A 170 7.26 3.61 -3.03
C VAL A 170 7.88 2.48 -2.23
N TYR A 171 7.71 2.50 -0.92
CA TYR A 171 8.05 1.38 -0.02
C TYR A 171 6.73 0.83 0.52
N SER A 172 6.33 -0.36 0.08
CA SER A 172 5.05 -0.94 0.44
C SER A 172 5.14 -1.79 1.70
N MET A 173 4.40 -1.39 2.73
CA MET A 173 4.27 -2.18 3.95
C MET A 173 3.38 -3.41 3.72
N ALA A 174 2.44 -3.31 2.78
CA ALA A 174 1.54 -4.40 2.42
C ALA A 174 2.28 -5.51 1.65
N ASP A 175 3.23 -5.16 0.78
CA ASP A 175 4.11 -6.14 0.11
C ASP A 175 4.90 -6.96 1.13
N LEU A 176 5.45 -6.31 2.16
CA LEU A 176 6.16 -7.01 3.23
C LEU A 176 5.25 -7.97 4.00
N GLU A 177 3.99 -7.62 4.21
CA GLU A 177 3.03 -8.52 4.85
C GLU A 177 2.69 -9.73 3.96
N ALA A 178 2.52 -9.51 2.66
CA ALA A 178 2.31 -10.58 1.70
C ALA A 178 3.52 -11.54 1.65
N ASN A 179 4.75 -10.99 1.65
CA ASN A 179 5.98 -11.78 1.71
C ASN A 179 6.02 -12.68 2.96
N ARG A 180 5.70 -12.13 4.15
CA ARG A 180 5.66 -12.89 5.42
C ARG A 180 4.64 -14.01 5.41
N SER A 181 3.48 -13.73 4.82
CA SER A 181 2.40 -14.70 4.72
C SER A 181 2.80 -15.84 3.78
N GLY A 182 3.45 -15.50 2.65
CA GLY A 182 4.02 -16.45 1.70
C GLY A 182 5.13 -17.30 2.29
N TYR A 183 6.02 -16.69 3.07
CA TYR A 183 7.04 -17.39 3.85
C TYR A 183 6.41 -18.44 4.77
N THR A 184 5.38 -18.07 5.52
CA THR A 184 4.63 -18.99 6.39
C THR A 184 4.00 -20.14 5.59
N PHE A 185 3.46 -19.86 4.40
CA PHE A 185 2.94 -20.91 3.50
C PHE A 185 4.03 -21.91 3.11
N PHE A 186 5.19 -21.45 2.64
CA PHE A 186 6.27 -22.35 2.24
C PHE A 186 6.87 -23.14 3.42
N GLN A 187 6.96 -22.55 4.61
CA GLN A 187 7.34 -23.26 5.84
C GLN A 187 6.34 -24.38 6.20
N ARG A 188 5.04 -24.11 6.12
CA ARG A 188 3.98 -25.10 6.36
C ARG A 188 4.02 -26.21 5.30
N LEU A 189 4.29 -25.85 4.04
CA LEU A 189 4.44 -26.81 2.95
C LEU A 189 5.66 -27.71 3.14
N PHE A 190 6.80 -27.16 3.58
CA PHE A 190 8.04 -27.90 3.84
C PHE A 190 7.96 -28.83 5.05
N SER A 191 7.34 -28.39 6.14
CA SER A 191 7.19 -29.20 7.35
C SER A 191 6.23 -30.38 7.19
N ALA A 192 5.44 -30.42 6.11
CA ALA A 192 4.43 -31.43 5.79
C ALA A 192 3.38 -31.64 6.88
N ARG A 193 3.19 -30.66 7.77
CA ARG A 193 2.27 -30.79 8.90
C ARG A 193 0.86 -30.28 8.61
N GLU A 194 0.64 -29.42 7.60
CA GLU A 194 -0.55 -28.54 7.68
C GLU A 194 -1.21 -28.09 6.37
N ILE A 195 -0.83 -28.59 5.18
CA ILE A 195 -1.52 -28.19 3.93
C ILE A 195 -2.02 -29.40 3.14
N GLU A 196 -3.13 -29.97 3.62
CA GLU A 196 -3.95 -30.88 2.82
C GLU A 196 -4.61 -30.12 1.66
N ARG A 197 -5.17 -28.95 1.99
CA ARG A 197 -5.80 -28.01 1.06
C ARG A 197 -5.34 -26.59 1.39
N PHE A 198 -5.00 -25.83 0.36
CA PHE A 198 -4.70 -24.41 0.46
C PHE A 198 -6.01 -23.59 0.51
N ASP A 199 -6.06 -22.62 1.42
CA ASP A 199 -7.05 -21.55 1.40
C ASP A 199 -6.32 -20.20 1.60
N ILE A 200 -6.40 -19.31 0.61
CA ILE A 200 -5.80 -17.97 0.65
C ILE A 200 -6.33 -17.14 1.82
N ARG A 201 -7.54 -17.43 2.31
CA ARG A 201 -8.16 -16.77 3.45
C ARG A 201 -7.42 -17.00 4.76
N ASP A 202 -6.63 -18.08 4.85
CA ASP A 202 -5.77 -18.35 6.01
C ASP A 202 -4.56 -17.39 6.09
N TYR A 203 -4.27 -16.69 5.00
CA TYR A 203 -3.05 -15.88 4.84
C TYR A 203 -3.33 -14.40 4.62
N VAL A 204 -4.41 -14.05 3.92
CA VAL A 204 -4.75 -12.66 3.64
C VAL A 204 -5.25 -11.99 4.92
N THR A 205 -4.56 -10.92 5.32
CA THR A 205 -4.93 -10.09 6.48
C THR A 205 -5.26 -8.68 6.02
N PRO A 206 -5.97 -7.87 6.83
CA PRO A 206 -6.22 -6.47 6.49
C PRO A 206 -4.96 -5.66 6.19
N LYS A 207 -3.77 -6.10 6.65
CA LYS A 207 -2.49 -5.43 6.39
C LYS A 207 -1.97 -5.59 4.96
N TRP A 208 -2.59 -6.44 4.14
CA TRP A 208 -2.31 -6.51 2.71
C TRP A 208 -2.96 -5.35 1.93
N ASN A 209 -3.87 -4.61 2.56
CA ASN A 209 -4.48 -3.43 1.97
C ASN A 209 -3.66 -2.18 2.30
N GLU A 210 -3.23 -1.44 1.28
CA GLU A 210 -2.37 -0.26 1.44
C GLU A 210 -3.05 0.95 2.08
N VAL A 211 -4.39 0.95 2.25
CA VAL A 211 -5.05 1.98 3.08
C VAL A 211 -4.86 1.67 4.56
N VAL A 212 -4.98 0.40 4.93
CA VAL A 212 -4.81 -0.08 6.30
C VAL A 212 -3.32 -0.11 6.68
N ASN A 213 -2.45 -0.42 5.73
CA ASN A 213 -1.01 -0.55 5.91
C ASN A 213 -0.24 0.32 4.90
N PRO A 214 -0.22 1.65 5.12
CA PRO A 214 0.17 2.63 4.12
C PRO A 214 1.63 2.57 3.70
N ASN A 215 1.87 3.04 2.49
CA ASN A 215 3.19 3.08 1.90
C ASN A 215 3.99 4.24 2.49
N LEU A 216 5.32 4.12 2.37
CA LEU A 216 6.22 5.24 2.58
C LEU A 216 6.76 5.72 1.23
N TYR A 217 7.01 7.02 1.10
CA TYR A 217 7.33 7.63 -0.18
C TYR A 217 8.69 8.29 -0.20
N SER A 218 9.38 8.25 -1.34
CA SER A 218 10.59 9.04 -1.54
C SER A 218 10.26 10.54 -1.57
N ALA A 219 11.29 11.39 -1.47
CA ALA A 219 11.15 12.84 -1.60
C ALA A 219 10.61 13.30 -2.98
N GLU A 220 10.72 12.46 -4.01
CA GLU A 220 10.22 12.73 -5.35
C GLU A 220 8.74 12.37 -5.49
N VAL A 221 8.32 11.25 -4.91
CA VAL A 221 6.95 10.72 -5.04
C VAL A 221 6.01 11.30 -3.99
N GLY A 222 6.47 11.42 -2.74
CA GLY A 222 5.64 11.80 -1.62
C GLY A 222 4.88 13.13 -1.79
N PRO A 223 5.50 14.20 -2.31
CA PRO A 223 4.78 15.45 -2.55
C PRO A 223 3.61 15.32 -3.51
N ILE A 224 3.73 14.50 -4.55
CA ILE A 224 2.67 14.30 -5.53
C ILE A 224 1.54 13.49 -4.92
N VAL A 225 1.88 12.39 -4.23
CA VAL A 225 0.90 11.54 -3.54
C VAL A 225 0.13 12.33 -2.50
N TRP A 226 0.81 13.02 -1.58
CA TRP A 226 0.15 13.78 -0.53
C TRP A 226 -0.67 14.94 -1.06
N ARG A 227 -0.24 15.63 -2.13
CA ARG A 227 -1.07 16.64 -2.79
C ARG A 227 -2.39 16.04 -3.28
N ASN A 228 -2.32 14.86 -3.90
CA ASN A 228 -3.51 14.18 -4.43
C ASN A 228 -4.41 13.67 -3.31
N LEU A 229 -3.85 13.07 -2.26
CA LEU A 229 -4.59 12.59 -1.08
C LEU A 229 -5.31 13.74 -0.35
N LEU A 230 -4.64 14.86 -0.16
CA LEU A 230 -5.20 16.02 0.54
C LEU A 230 -6.29 16.73 -0.27
N SER A 231 -6.29 16.62 -1.59
CA SER A 231 -7.25 17.30 -2.45
C SER A 231 -8.53 16.47 -2.58
N GLY A 232 -9.64 16.98 -2.08
CA GLY A 232 -10.91 16.26 -2.13
C GLY A 232 -11.89 16.68 -1.04
N ARG A 233 -12.98 15.93 -0.94
CA ARG A 233 -13.99 16.14 0.10
C ARG A 233 -13.64 15.30 1.33
N TRP A 234 -13.60 15.95 2.48
CA TRP A 234 -13.29 15.34 3.76
C TRP A 234 -14.46 15.53 4.74
N ARG A 235 -14.67 14.53 5.61
CA ARG A 235 -15.70 14.61 6.65
C ARG A 235 -15.05 14.94 7.99
N VAL A 236 -15.26 16.17 8.43
CA VAL A 236 -14.72 16.68 9.68
C VAL A 236 -15.60 16.24 10.86
N GLN A 237 -14.99 15.61 11.87
CA GLN A 237 -15.61 15.11 13.08
C GLN A 237 -14.88 15.67 14.33
N PRO A 238 -15.61 16.26 15.29
CA PRO A 238 -15.00 16.67 16.55
C PRO A 238 -14.66 15.44 17.41
N LEU A 239 -13.49 15.44 18.06
CA LEU A 239 -13.00 14.30 18.87
C LEU A 239 -13.34 14.41 20.37
N LEU A 240 -13.70 15.60 20.86
CA LEU A 240 -14.13 15.83 22.24
C LEU A 240 -15.67 15.96 22.30
N PRO A 241 -16.30 15.84 23.49
CA PRO A 241 -17.76 15.88 23.63
C PRO A 241 -18.28 17.31 23.50
N THR A 242 -17.99 17.94 22.37
CA THR A 242 -18.65 19.14 21.90
C THR A 242 -19.91 18.68 21.15
N PRO A 243 -21.09 19.30 21.37
CA PRO A 243 -22.34 18.96 20.66
C PRO A 243 -22.31 19.40 19.17
N GLN A 244 -21.12 19.53 18.61
CA GLN A 244 -20.89 20.04 17.28
C GLN A 244 -21.12 18.91 16.28
N ALA A 245 -22.00 19.15 15.30
CA ALA A 245 -22.24 18.20 14.23
C ALA A 245 -21.03 18.09 13.31
N ALA A 246 -20.79 16.89 12.79
CA ALA A 246 -19.84 16.68 11.70
C ALA A 246 -20.23 17.55 10.49
N PHE A 247 -19.24 18.00 9.74
CA PHE A 247 -19.44 18.79 8.53
C PHE A 247 -18.47 18.32 7.43
N GLU A 248 -18.68 18.81 6.22
CA GLU A 248 -17.79 18.52 5.10
C GLU A 248 -16.92 19.73 4.78
N ILE A 249 -15.66 19.45 4.48
CA ILE A 249 -14.71 20.43 3.95
C ILE A 249 -14.19 19.93 2.61
N VAL A 250 -14.09 20.83 1.64
CA VAL A 250 -13.43 20.54 0.35
C VAL A 250 -12.06 21.18 0.40
N LEU A 251 -11.03 20.34 0.40
CA LEU A 251 -9.63 20.75 0.40
C LEU A 251 -9.05 20.73 -1.02
N THR A 252 -8.12 21.64 -1.29
CA THR A 252 -7.32 21.70 -2.51
C THR A 252 -5.87 21.96 -2.14
N ALA A 253 -4.97 21.07 -2.55
CA ALA A 253 -3.53 21.24 -2.40
C ALA A 253 -2.89 21.58 -3.76
N ASP A 254 -2.13 22.67 -3.81
CA ASP A 254 -1.45 23.09 -5.04
C ASP A 254 -0.06 22.39 -5.22
N PRO A 255 0.62 22.54 -6.36
CA PRO A 255 1.95 21.97 -6.57
C PRO A 255 3.05 22.51 -5.64
N LYS A 256 2.82 23.63 -4.94
CA LYS A 256 3.71 24.17 -3.90
C LYS A 256 3.33 23.66 -2.51
N LEU A 257 2.36 22.74 -2.43
CA LEU A 257 1.82 22.15 -1.22
C LEU A 257 1.18 23.18 -0.27
N LYS A 258 0.65 24.26 -0.86
CA LYS A 258 -0.27 25.14 -0.18
C LYS A 258 -1.65 24.49 -0.20
N VAL A 259 -2.27 24.37 0.96
CA VAL A 259 -3.60 23.78 1.13
C VAL A 259 -4.58 24.90 1.38
N THR A 260 -5.70 24.88 0.66
CA THR A 260 -6.84 25.74 0.92
C THR A 260 -8.08 24.89 1.06
N GLY A 261 -9.08 25.36 1.79
CA GLY A 261 -10.34 24.66 1.88
C GLY A 261 -11.51 25.56 2.21
N GLU A 262 -12.69 25.12 1.79
CA GLU A 262 -13.96 25.77 2.09
C GLU A 262 -14.91 24.75 2.72
N PHE A 263 -15.63 25.19 3.75
CA PHE A 263 -16.68 24.40 4.39
C PHE A 263 -17.89 25.27 4.69
N ASN A 264 -19.06 24.65 4.80
CA ASN A 264 -20.26 25.31 5.32
C ASN A 264 -20.71 24.59 6.58
N ARG A 265 -20.92 25.34 7.65
CA ARG A 265 -21.39 24.81 8.92
C ARG A 265 -22.44 25.73 9.50
N GLY A 266 -23.67 25.20 9.66
CA GLY A 266 -24.79 25.96 10.20
C GLY A 266 -25.19 27.17 9.35
N GLY A 267 -24.98 27.11 8.02
CA GLY A 267 -25.27 28.22 7.11
C GLY A 267 -24.17 29.28 7.04
N VAL A 268 -23.08 29.12 7.79
CA VAL A 268 -21.93 30.02 7.78
C VAL A 268 -20.78 29.36 7.04
N THR A 269 -20.26 30.03 6.01
CA THR A 269 -19.07 29.59 5.28
C THR A 269 -17.81 29.83 6.13
N GLY A 270 -16.94 28.84 6.16
CA GLY A 270 -15.60 28.94 6.70
C GLY A 270 -14.56 28.56 5.67
N ARG A 271 -13.32 28.98 5.93
CA ARG A 271 -12.16 28.76 5.09
C ARG A 271 -10.98 28.30 5.92
N VAL A 272 -10.11 27.51 5.31
CA VAL A 272 -8.79 27.18 5.85
C VAL A 272 -7.72 27.46 4.81
N GLU A 273 -6.56 27.88 5.27
CA GLU A 273 -5.37 28.07 4.44
C GLU A 273 -4.15 27.60 5.23
N GLY A 274 -3.28 26.80 4.61
CA GLY A 274 -2.12 26.25 5.30
C GLY A 274 -1.03 25.78 4.35
N SER A 275 0.05 25.29 4.93
CA SER A 275 1.18 24.72 4.18
C SER A 275 1.55 23.36 4.73
N VAL A 276 1.89 22.44 3.83
CA VAL A 276 2.30 21.08 4.19
C VAL A 276 3.78 21.04 4.58
N ALA A 277 4.05 20.44 5.72
CA ALA A 277 5.33 19.87 6.09
C ALA A 277 5.24 18.32 6.06
N PHE A 278 6.32 17.65 5.69
CA PHE A 278 6.36 16.19 5.66
C PHE A 278 6.85 15.59 6.98
N VAL A 279 6.20 14.50 7.39
CA VAL A 279 6.68 13.64 8.48
C VAL A 279 7.60 12.60 7.88
N TRP A 280 8.89 12.71 8.19
CA TRP A 280 9.93 11.82 7.67
C TRP A 280 10.17 10.66 8.63
N LYS A 281 10.16 9.44 8.10
CA LYS A 281 10.54 8.23 8.81
C LYS A 281 11.92 7.79 8.38
N SER A 282 12.80 7.64 9.36
CA SER A 282 14.15 7.16 9.13
C SER A 282 14.19 5.64 9.19
N MET A 283 14.80 5.03 8.18
CA MET A 283 14.99 3.57 8.14
C MET A 283 16.29 3.16 8.86
N LYS A 284 16.54 3.72 10.06
CA LYS A 284 17.78 3.55 10.87
C LYS A 284 18.17 2.10 11.16
N HIS A 285 17.22 1.18 11.12
CA HIS A 285 17.44 -0.24 11.40
C HIS A 285 17.88 -1.05 10.17
N LEU A 286 18.05 -0.40 9.01
CA LEU A 286 18.57 -1.02 7.80
C LEU A 286 20.02 -0.56 7.61
N ASN A 287 20.99 -1.36 8.08
CA ASN A 287 22.39 -1.20 7.69
C ASN A 287 22.52 -1.68 6.25
N ILE A 288 22.38 -0.77 5.29
CA ILE A 288 22.45 -1.10 3.87
C ILE A 288 23.80 -0.63 3.35
N GLU A 289 24.77 -1.55 3.29
CA GLU A 289 25.98 -1.37 2.49
C GLU A 289 25.69 -1.92 1.08
N ILE A 290 25.28 -1.04 0.15
CA ILE A 290 25.21 -1.39 -1.27
C ILE A 290 26.55 -1.03 -1.90
N ILE A 291 27.16 -1.97 -2.62
CA ILE A 291 28.38 -1.75 -3.40
C ILE A 291 28.17 -0.54 -4.32
N GLY A 292 28.89 0.56 -4.04
CA GLY A 292 28.84 1.81 -4.82
C GLY A 292 27.83 2.87 -4.34
N TYR A 293 27.06 2.61 -3.28
CA TYR A 293 26.13 3.57 -2.69
C TYR A 293 26.40 3.74 -1.19
N SER A 294 27.26 4.71 -0.85
CA SER A 294 27.34 5.24 0.50
C SER A 294 26.19 6.23 0.66
N SER A 295 25.11 5.85 1.33
CA SER A 295 24.02 6.80 1.60
C SER A 295 23.84 7.03 3.09
N SER A 296 23.81 8.31 3.44
CA SER A 296 23.04 8.78 4.58
C SER A 296 21.65 8.14 4.54
N LYS A 297 21.32 7.43 5.62
CA LYS A 297 20.03 6.79 5.96
C LYS A 297 18.85 7.31 5.11
N PRO A 298 18.20 6.47 4.29
CA PRO A 298 17.07 6.91 3.50
C PRO A 298 15.94 7.41 4.41
N LEU A 299 15.48 8.63 4.13
CA LEU A 299 14.34 9.26 4.77
C LEU A 299 13.16 9.13 3.81
N LEU A 300 12.10 8.48 4.27
CA LEU A 300 10.85 8.35 3.51
C LEU A 300 9.76 9.19 4.16
N ILE A 301 8.90 9.78 3.35
CA ILE A 301 7.71 10.51 3.78
C ILE A 301 6.68 9.48 4.21
N ALA A 302 6.30 9.51 5.49
CA ALA A 302 5.30 8.64 6.10
C ALA A 302 3.96 9.35 6.35
N GLY A 303 3.95 10.67 6.23
CA GLY A 303 2.88 11.50 6.74
C GLY A 303 3.03 12.96 6.37
N THR A 304 2.04 13.74 6.76
CA THR A 304 2.01 15.19 6.56
C THR A 304 1.57 15.90 7.84
N ARG A 305 2.05 17.13 8.02
CA ARG A 305 1.52 18.12 8.94
C ARG A 305 1.12 19.33 8.13
N ILE A 306 -0.07 19.86 8.37
CA ILE A 306 -0.58 21.08 7.77
C ILE A 306 -0.72 22.08 8.91
N ASP A 307 0.17 23.07 8.98
CA ASP A 307 -0.05 24.24 9.83
C ASP A 307 -0.98 25.19 9.06
N LEU A 308 -2.10 25.58 9.67
CA LEU A 308 -3.18 26.29 9.00
C LEU A 308 -3.74 27.44 9.81
N SER A 309 -4.16 28.49 9.11
CA SER A 309 -5.10 29.49 9.59
C SER A 309 -6.50 29.13 9.13
N TRP A 310 -7.50 29.54 9.91
CA TRP A 310 -8.90 29.29 9.60
C TRP A 310 -9.77 30.50 9.92
N GLN A 311 -10.87 30.61 9.20
CA GLN A 311 -11.89 31.63 9.40
C GLN A 311 -13.27 30.98 9.33
N TRP A 312 -14.17 31.33 10.25
CA TRP A 312 -15.56 30.88 10.25
C TRP A 312 -16.48 32.00 10.75
N GLY A 313 -17.23 32.61 9.84
CA GLY A 313 -17.99 33.83 10.15
C GLY A 313 -17.05 34.95 10.60
N SER A 314 -17.26 35.47 11.82
CA SER A 314 -16.40 36.48 12.44
C SER A 314 -15.29 35.91 13.30
N GLN A 315 -15.17 34.58 13.40
CA GLN A 315 -14.13 33.91 14.17
C GLN A 315 -12.95 33.57 13.26
N GLU A 316 -11.75 33.71 13.78
CA GLU A 316 -10.54 33.28 13.11
C GLU A 316 -9.57 32.65 14.13
N GLY A 317 -8.57 31.97 13.60
CA GLY A 317 -7.58 31.34 14.43
C GLY A 317 -6.54 30.56 13.66
N GLU A 318 -5.70 29.88 14.42
CA GLU A 318 -4.59 29.08 13.93
C GLU A 318 -4.78 27.63 14.39
N GLY A 319 -4.15 26.70 13.70
CA GLY A 319 -4.27 25.30 14.01
C GLY A 319 -3.27 24.46 13.27
N PHE A 320 -3.40 23.17 13.45
CA PHE A 320 -2.71 22.22 12.60
C PHE A 320 -3.55 20.96 12.42
N TRP A 321 -3.33 20.30 11.30
CA TRP A 321 -3.68 18.90 11.10
C TRP A 321 -2.40 18.09 10.88
N PHE A 322 -2.42 16.84 11.30
CA PHE A 322 -1.34 15.89 11.10
C PHE A 322 -1.93 14.58 10.62
N SER A 323 -1.14 13.83 9.89
CA SER A 323 -1.53 12.55 9.36
C SER A 323 -0.31 11.63 9.32
N GLU A 324 -0.48 10.44 9.88
CA GLU A 324 0.49 9.34 9.85
C GLU A 324 -0.01 8.16 8.99
N ASN A 325 -1.15 8.32 8.33
CA ASN A 325 -1.76 7.35 7.44
C ASN A 325 -2.46 8.06 6.29
N GLU A 326 -2.74 7.39 5.18
CA GLU A 326 -3.18 8.10 3.98
C GLU A 326 -4.67 8.52 3.98
N VAL A 327 -5.42 8.28 5.06
CA VAL A 327 -6.89 8.42 5.10
C VAL A 327 -7.44 9.20 6.29
N THR A 328 -6.60 9.65 7.21
CA THR A 328 -7.02 10.40 8.37
C THR A 328 -6.10 11.59 8.58
N LEU A 329 -6.70 12.74 8.84
CA LEU A 329 -6.01 13.91 9.41
C LEU A 329 -6.58 14.16 10.80
N GLU A 330 -5.73 14.33 11.79
CA GLU A 330 -6.12 14.70 13.14
C GLU A 330 -5.43 15.99 13.53
N GLY A 331 -6.05 16.80 14.37
CA GLY A 331 -5.37 17.98 14.84
C GLY A 331 -6.22 18.90 15.67
N LYS A 332 -5.73 20.12 15.82
CA LYS A 332 -6.26 21.11 16.75
C LYS A 332 -6.47 22.43 16.06
N MET A 333 -7.61 23.05 16.32
CA MET A 333 -7.94 24.42 15.91
C MET A 333 -8.03 25.29 17.17
N ARG A 334 -7.30 26.40 17.18
CA ARG A 334 -7.25 27.36 18.28
C ARG A 334 -7.86 28.69 17.83
N GLY A 335 -8.87 29.17 18.56
CA GLY A 335 -9.46 30.50 18.34
C GLY A 335 -8.78 31.61 19.13
N GLU A 336 -9.12 32.86 18.82
CA GLU A 336 -8.54 34.08 19.44
C GLU A 336 -8.55 34.11 20.98
N LYS A 337 -9.54 33.46 21.62
CA LYS A 337 -9.68 33.42 23.09
C LYS A 337 -8.98 32.23 23.75
N GLY A 338 -8.11 31.53 23.02
CA GLY A 338 -7.39 30.36 23.51
C GLY A 338 -8.25 29.10 23.62
N SER A 339 -9.48 29.12 23.06
CA SER A 339 -10.30 27.91 22.91
C SER A 339 -9.61 26.95 21.94
N GLU A 340 -9.45 25.69 22.33
CA GLU A 340 -8.81 24.66 21.52
C GLU A 340 -9.81 23.52 21.27
N GLU A 341 -9.98 23.16 20.01
CA GLU A 341 -10.87 22.08 19.59
C GLU A 341 -10.08 21.03 18.82
N THR A 342 -10.28 19.76 19.18
CA THR A 342 -9.63 18.63 18.50
C THR A 342 -10.56 18.07 17.43
N TRP A 343 -10.03 17.90 16.22
CA TRP A 343 -10.76 17.48 15.04
C TRP A 343 -10.09 16.26 14.39
N ARG A 344 -10.91 15.42 13.77
CA ARG A 344 -10.50 14.35 12.87
C ARG A 344 -11.21 14.54 11.54
N LEU A 345 -10.48 14.50 10.43
CA LEU A 345 -11.01 14.51 9.07
C LEU A 345 -10.91 13.11 8.47
#